data_AF-A0A562R1Y4-F1
#
_entry.id   AF-A0A562R1Y4-F1
#
_cell.length_a   1.000
_cell.length_b   1.000
_cell.length_c   1.000
_cell.angle_alpha   90.00
_cell.angle_beta   90.00
_cell.angle_gamma   90.00
#
_symmetry.space_group_name_H-M   'P 1'
#
loop_
_entity.id
_entity.type
_entity.pdbx_description
1 polymer ?
#
loop_
_entity_poly.entity_id
_entity_poly.type
_entity_poly.pdbx_seq_one_letter_code
_entity_poly.pdbx_strand_id
1 'polypeptide(L)'
;MDNDLIPILTAASYRGLSVQAQLASAGAQPVFVGRLEWPGTAEIIDVVIKLYEAGTCGVANESIGYVANAGRGIAQPARAAILLLTSQELAGLDIDLTNYIDASGYIVCWVTSFEQGAHPFKFVRRLATFSERQSRAFFGSTFCIRLAAVDYVTGNSDRNDGNVLYVDDLHYLAIDQGCTGGGPYWHLHWPDKLAPNCLLELAREMLTSSRAADFITHAVIEHAGSNADWLKTLAYLAQFLPGLLDEEAVHAILDYMSTRADGNAFAESCGRLM
;
A
#
# COMPACT_ATOMS: atom_id res chain seq x y z
N MET A 1 6.73 15.41 -12.46
CA MET A 1 7.16 14.22 -11.70
C MET A 1 8.28 13.63 -12.51
N ASP A 2 9.48 13.51 -11.92
CA ASP A 2 10.61 12.87 -12.59
C ASP A 2 10.26 11.41 -12.92
N ASN A 3 10.81 10.92 -14.03
CA ASN A 3 10.52 9.60 -14.58
C ASN A 3 10.92 8.49 -13.58
N ASP A 4 9.95 7.60 -13.33
CA ASP A 4 10.02 6.33 -12.59
C ASP A 4 10.03 6.41 -11.06
N LEU A 5 8.86 6.76 -10.50
CA LEU A 5 8.51 6.56 -9.08
C LEU A 5 8.65 5.10 -8.64
N ILE A 6 8.52 4.14 -9.57
CA ILE A 6 8.60 2.70 -9.32
C ILE A 6 9.37 2.04 -10.48
N PRO A 7 10.70 1.83 -10.38
CA PRO A 7 11.45 1.09 -11.39
C PRO A 7 11.10 -0.41 -11.37
N ILE A 8 11.20 -1.06 -12.54
CA ILE A 8 11.17 -2.51 -12.67
C ILE A 8 12.62 -3.03 -12.67
N LEU A 9 12.94 -3.86 -11.69
CA LEU A 9 14.25 -4.44 -11.45
C LEU A 9 14.24 -5.93 -11.80
N THR A 10 15.40 -6.47 -12.14
CA THR A 10 15.60 -7.90 -12.37
C THR A 10 16.47 -8.50 -11.28
N ALA A 11 16.63 -9.83 -11.29
CA ALA A 11 17.56 -10.56 -10.44
C ALA A 11 18.99 -9.98 -10.42
N ALA A 12 19.41 -9.29 -11.49
CA ALA A 12 20.72 -8.62 -11.54
C ALA A 12 20.89 -7.49 -10.51
N SER A 13 19.79 -6.96 -9.94
CA SER A 13 19.84 -5.95 -8.86
C SER A 13 19.84 -6.59 -7.46
N TYR A 14 19.42 -7.85 -7.36
CA TYR A 14 19.31 -8.58 -6.09
C TYR A 14 20.68 -9.04 -5.58
N ARG A 15 20.93 -8.80 -4.29
CA ARG A 15 22.21 -9.09 -3.61
C ARG A 15 22.05 -10.10 -2.48
N GLY A 16 20.95 -10.85 -2.47
CA GLY A 16 20.64 -11.89 -1.49
C GLY A 16 19.87 -11.38 -0.28
N LEU A 17 19.72 -12.27 0.71
CA LEU A 17 19.01 -11.98 1.96
C LEU A 17 19.79 -11.00 2.82
N SER A 18 19.06 -10.13 3.53
CA SER A 18 19.64 -9.33 4.59
C SER A 18 19.91 -10.17 5.84
N VAL A 19 20.84 -9.72 6.67
CA VAL A 19 21.05 -10.27 8.02
C VAL A 19 19.82 -10.08 8.92
N GLN A 20 18.92 -9.19 8.54
CA GLN A 20 17.66 -8.90 9.24
C GLN A 20 16.48 -9.75 8.71
N ALA A 21 16.73 -10.72 7.83
CA ALA A 21 15.67 -11.53 7.23
C ALA A 21 14.85 -12.26 8.31
N GLN A 22 13.57 -11.89 8.37
CA GLN A 22 12.54 -12.65 9.07
C GLN A 22 11.46 -12.98 8.04
N LEU A 23 11.11 -14.27 7.93
CA LEU A 23 9.93 -14.67 7.19
C LEU A 23 8.69 -14.38 8.04
N ALA A 24 7.70 -13.73 7.46
CA ALA A 24 6.41 -13.54 8.11
C ALA A 24 5.78 -14.91 8.47
N SER A 25 5.06 -14.96 9.60
CA SER A 25 4.39 -16.16 10.10
C SER A 25 3.30 -16.68 9.15
N ALA A 26 3.01 -17.98 9.22
CA ALA A 26 2.01 -18.68 8.41
C ALA A 26 0.65 -17.96 8.33
N GLY A 27 0.12 -17.80 7.11
CA GLY A 27 -1.18 -17.20 6.81
C GLY A 27 -1.14 -15.79 6.20
N ALA A 28 0.02 -15.13 6.21
CA ALA A 28 0.27 -13.88 5.48
C ALA A 28 1.04 -14.14 4.18
N GLN A 29 1.01 -13.19 3.24
CA GLN A 29 1.87 -13.22 2.05
C GLN A 29 3.34 -13.34 2.47
N PRO A 30 4.18 -14.10 1.76
CA PRO A 30 5.58 -14.23 2.12
C PRO A 30 6.28 -12.86 2.00
N VAL A 31 6.82 -12.41 3.12
CA VAL A 31 7.61 -11.18 3.23
C VAL A 31 8.96 -11.52 3.83
N PHE A 32 10.03 -10.95 3.30
CA PHE A 32 11.37 -11.06 3.84
C PHE A 32 12.19 -9.79 3.61
N VAL A 33 13.31 -9.66 4.31
CA VAL A 33 14.25 -8.55 4.11
C VAL A 33 15.39 -9.01 3.21
N GLY A 34 15.50 -8.40 2.04
CA GLY A 34 16.55 -8.64 1.06
C GLY A 34 17.52 -7.46 0.96
N ARG A 35 18.49 -7.59 0.06
CA ARG A 35 19.42 -6.51 -0.30
C ARG A 35 19.31 -6.22 -1.79
N LEU A 36 19.21 -4.95 -2.14
CA LEU A 36 19.16 -4.49 -3.53
C LEU A 36 20.18 -3.40 -3.80
N GLU A 37 20.82 -3.49 -4.95
CA GLU A 37 21.53 -2.36 -5.56
C GLU A 37 20.51 -1.49 -6.31
N TRP A 38 20.33 -0.24 -5.88
CA TRP A 38 19.29 0.62 -6.45
C TRP A 38 19.75 1.25 -7.79
N PRO A 39 18.89 1.30 -8.84
CA PRO A 39 19.28 1.85 -10.13
C PRO A 39 19.89 3.23 -10.05
N GLY A 40 20.96 3.44 -10.83
CA GLY A 40 21.67 4.72 -10.89
C GLY A 40 22.50 5.04 -9.64
N THR A 41 22.59 4.12 -8.68
CA THR A 41 23.41 4.26 -7.47
C THR A 41 24.32 3.05 -7.30
N ALA A 42 25.46 3.24 -6.65
CA ALA A 42 26.29 2.12 -6.15
C ALA A 42 25.85 1.65 -4.76
N GLU A 43 24.70 2.14 -4.28
CA GLU A 43 24.21 1.90 -2.93
C GLU A 43 23.48 0.57 -2.85
N ILE A 44 23.93 -0.31 -1.96
CA ILE A 44 23.22 -1.55 -1.61
C ILE A 44 22.47 -1.28 -0.31
N ILE A 45 21.14 -1.31 -0.39
CA ILE A 45 20.26 -1.06 0.75
C ILE A 45 19.49 -2.33 1.16
N ASP A 46 19.10 -2.39 2.43
CA ASP A 46 18.12 -3.36 2.90
C ASP A 46 16.74 -2.95 2.39
N VAL A 47 15.97 -3.95 1.95
CA VAL A 47 14.64 -3.76 1.39
C VAL A 47 13.67 -4.79 1.94
N VAL A 48 12.41 -4.41 2.07
CA VAL A 48 11.31 -5.35 2.31
C VAL A 48 10.84 -5.85 0.96
N ILE A 49 10.83 -7.18 0.78
CA ILE A 49 10.38 -7.84 -0.45
C ILE A 49 9.13 -8.65 -0.09
N LYS A 50 8.04 -8.39 -0.82
CA LYS A 50 6.76 -9.11 -0.68
C LYS A 50 6.46 -9.89 -1.96
N LEU A 51 6.06 -11.15 -1.77
CA LEU A 51 5.65 -12.04 -2.84
C LEU A 51 4.13 -12.04 -2.96
N TYR A 52 3.66 -11.95 -4.20
CA TYR A 52 2.25 -12.07 -4.54
C TYR A 52 2.04 -13.28 -5.45
N GLU A 53 0.94 -13.99 -5.25
CA GLU A 53 0.57 -15.11 -6.13
C GLU A 53 0.40 -14.62 -7.57
N ALA A 54 0.86 -15.43 -8.51
CA ALA A 54 0.69 -15.17 -9.93
C ALA A 54 -0.80 -15.08 -10.28
N GLY A 55 -1.16 -14.12 -11.12
CA GLY A 55 -2.55 -13.86 -11.50
C GLY A 55 -3.36 -13.03 -10.48
N THR A 56 -2.75 -12.60 -9.37
CA THR A 56 -3.34 -11.56 -8.50
C THR A 56 -2.97 -10.15 -8.96
N CYS A 57 -3.76 -9.17 -8.54
CA CYS A 57 -3.43 -7.74 -8.68
C CYS A 57 -2.49 -7.22 -7.59
N GLY A 58 -1.90 -8.07 -6.74
CA GLY A 58 -1.28 -7.58 -5.51
C GLY A 58 -0.12 -6.60 -5.70
N VAL A 59 0.78 -6.84 -6.67
CA VAL A 59 1.86 -5.89 -7.02
C VAL A 59 1.31 -4.61 -7.65
N ALA A 60 0.26 -4.73 -8.47
CA ALA A 60 -0.43 -3.57 -9.04
C ALA A 60 -1.12 -2.74 -7.94
N ASN A 61 -1.75 -3.39 -6.97
CA ASN A 61 -2.38 -2.75 -5.82
C ASN A 61 -1.37 -1.98 -4.98
N GLU A 62 -0.22 -2.60 -4.70
CA GLU A 62 0.90 -1.93 -4.04
C GLU A 62 1.36 -0.68 -4.80
N SER A 63 1.52 -0.81 -6.12
CA SER A 63 1.94 0.29 -7.00
C SER A 63 0.92 1.43 -7.03
N ILE A 64 -0.38 1.12 -7.15
CA ILE A 64 -1.48 2.10 -7.16
C ILE A 64 -1.51 2.88 -5.86
N GLY A 65 -1.51 2.18 -4.72
CA GLY A 65 -1.51 2.82 -3.41
C GLY A 65 -0.26 3.67 -3.17
N TYR A 66 0.91 3.20 -3.60
CA TYR A 66 2.17 3.94 -3.47
C TYR A 66 2.16 5.26 -4.26
N VAL A 67 1.71 5.22 -5.52
CA VAL A 67 1.59 6.43 -6.36
C VAL A 67 0.52 7.37 -5.80
N ALA A 68 -0.61 6.84 -5.35
CA ALA A 68 -1.70 7.61 -4.74
C ALA A 68 -1.21 8.36 -3.48
N ASN A 69 -0.50 7.67 -2.59
CA ASN A 69 0.11 8.25 -1.40
C ASN A 69 1.11 9.35 -1.74
N ALA A 70 2.03 9.08 -2.67
CA ALA A 70 3.05 10.04 -3.10
C ALA A 70 2.43 11.33 -3.66
N GLY A 71 1.41 11.18 -4.51
CA GLY A 71 0.65 12.30 -5.07
C GLY A 71 -0.06 13.18 -4.03
N ARG A 72 -0.22 12.69 -2.79
CA ARG A 72 -0.86 13.42 -1.67
C ARG A 72 0.09 13.76 -0.53
N GLY A 73 1.38 13.48 -0.70
CA GLY A 73 2.36 13.68 0.36
C GLY A 73 2.07 12.84 1.62
N ILE A 74 1.45 11.67 1.46
CA ILE A 74 1.39 10.68 2.53
C ILE A 74 2.80 10.10 2.70
N ALA A 75 3.32 10.17 3.91
CA ALA A 75 4.60 9.58 4.22
C ALA A 75 4.52 8.05 4.10
N GLN A 76 5.52 7.47 3.43
CA GLN A 76 5.64 6.05 3.11
C GLN A 76 7.13 5.73 2.90
N PRO A 77 7.54 4.46 2.77
CA PRO A 77 8.93 4.13 2.48
C PRO A 77 9.49 4.93 1.31
N ALA A 78 10.71 5.45 1.47
CA ALA A 78 11.28 6.45 0.58
C ALA A 78 11.50 5.93 -0.85
N ARG A 79 11.66 4.62 -1.01
CA ARG A 79 11.86 3.97 -2.30
C ARG A 79 10.92 2.78 -2.45
N ALA A 80 10.41 2.58 -3.65
CA ALA A 80 9.67 1.39 -4.03
C ALA A 80 10.09 0.91 -5.42
N ALA A 81 9.94 -0.38 -5.68
CA ALA A 81 10.26 -1.00 -6.96
C ALA A 81 9.43 -2.27 -7.18
N ILE A 82 9.38 -2.72 -8.42
CA ILE A 82 8.98 -4.09 -8.75
C ILE A 82 10.24 -4.89 -9.01
N LEU A 83 10.35 -6.08 -8.45
CA LEU A 83 11.50 -6.95 -8.63
C LEU A 83 11.07 -8.27 -9.26
N LEU A 84 11.67 -8.58 -10.40
CA LEU A 84 11.48 -9.84 -11.13
C LEU A 84 12.58 -10.82 -10.72
N LEU A 85 12.19 -11.89 -10.04
CA LEU A 85 13.07 -12.98 -9.61
C LEU A 85 12.67 -14.30 -10.28
N THR A 86 13.54 -15.31 -10.19
CA THR A 86 13.21 -16.70 -10.49
C THR A 86 13.30 -17.53 -9.21
N SER A 87 12.97 -18.82 -9.29
CA SER A 87 13.15 -19.74 -8.17
C SER A 87 14.62 -19.90 -7.74
N GLN A 88 15.59 -19.59 -8.61
CA GLN A 88 17.01 -19.69 -8.27
C GLN A 88 17.42 -18.68 -7.21
N GLU A 89 16.96 -17.44 -7.30
CA GLU A 89 17.28 -16.39 -6.34
C GLU A 89 16.67 -16.63 -4.96
N LEU A 90 15.60 -17.43 -4.90
CA LEU A 90 14.84 -17.71 -3.69
C LEU A 90 15.08 -19.12 -3.13
N ALA A 91 15.98 -19.91 -3.72
CA ALA A 91 16.21 -21.31 -3.34
C ALA A 91 16.63 -21.52 -1.87
N GLY A 92 17.10 -20.47 -1.18
CA GLY A 92 17.42 -20.48 0.25
C GLY A 92 16.26 -20.17 1.19
N LEU A 93 15.09 -19.80 0.64
CA LEU A 93 13.87 -19.59 1.41
C LEU A 93 13.04 -20.87 1.38
N ASP A 94 12.71 -21.41 2.55
CA ASP A 94 11.85 -22.59 2.70
C ASP A 94 10.38 -22.21 2.43
N ILE A 95 10.08 -21.85 1.19
CA ILE A 95 8.77 -21.39 0.71
C ILE A 95 8.39 -22.21 -0.52
N ASP A 96 7.14 -22.69 -0.56
CA ASP A 96 6.56 -23.23 -1.79
C ASP A 96 6.25 -22.09 -2.78
N LEU A 97 7.02 -22.02 -3.86
CA LEU A 97 6.92 -20.97 -4.88
C LEU A 97 5.92 -21.31 -6.00
N THR A 98 5.26 -22.48 -5.95
CA THR A 98 4.43 -22.99 -7.06
C THR A 98 3.38 -22.00 -7.54
N ASN A 99 2.71 -21.29 -6.61
CA ASN A 99 1.65 -20.33 -6.94
C ASN A 99 2.18 -18.91 -7.24
N TYR A 100 3.48 -18.67 -7.15
CA TYR A 100 4.08 -17.34 -7.29
C TYR A 100 4.80 -17.15 -8.62
N ILE A 101 5.04 -18.24 -9.36
CA ILE A 101 5.72 -18.23 -10.65
C ILE A 101 4.67 -18.05 -11.75
N ASP A 102 4.83 -17.00 -12.57
CA ASP A 102 3.97 -16.73 -13.70
C ASP A 102 4.28 -17.63 -14.92
N ALA A 103 3.49 -17.50 -15.98
CA ALA A 103 3.68 -18.27 -17.22
C ALA A 103 5.02 -17.98 -17.93
N SER A 104 5.69 -16.88 -17.60
CA SER A 104 7.00 -16.49 -18.12
C SER A 104 8.14 -17.04 -17.28
N GLY A 105 7.85 -17.69 -16.14
CA GLY A 105 8.83 -18.24 -15.22
C GLY A 105 9.37 -17.25 -14.19
N TYR A 106 8.73 -16.08 -14.05
CA TYR A 106 9.13 -15.05 -13.10
C TYR A 106 8.23 -15.03 -11.86
N ILE A 107 8.82 -14.60 -10.75
CA ILE A 107 8.15 -14.23 -9.51
C ILE A 107 8.18 -12.71 -9.44
N VAL A 108 7.00 -12.09 -9.53
CA VAL A 108 6.85 -10.64 -9.50
C VAL A 108 6.69 -10.19 -8.04
N CYS A 109 7.66 -9.44 -7.54
CA CYS A 109 7.70 -9.00 -6.14
C CYS A 109 7.45 -7.50 -6.03
N TRP A 110 6.76 -7.08 -4.96
CA TRP A 110 6.78 -5.69 -4.52
C TRP A 110 7.94 -5.45 -3.58
N VAL A 111 8.59 -4.30 -3.73
CA VAL A 111 9.78 -3.94 -2.95
C VAL A 111 9.63 -2.53 -2.40
N THR A 112 9.99 -2.34 -1.13
CA THR A 112 10.20 -1.01 -0.54
C THR A 112 11.52 -0.93 0.21
N SER A 113 12.07 0.28 0.40
CA SER A 113 13.17 0.49 1.35
C SER A 113 12.81 -0.06 2.74
N PHE A 114 13.78 -0.64 3.43
CA PHE A 114 13.64 -1.02 4.83
C PHE A 114 13.87 0.20 5.73
N GLU A 115 12.86 0.55 6.52
CA GLU A 115 12.86 1.75 7.36
C GLU A 115 13.41 1.44 8.75
N GLN A 116 14.69 1.73 8.98
CA GLN A 116 15.36 1.41 10.23
C GLN A 116 14.73 2.13 11.43
N GLY A 117 14.49 1.39 12.51
CA GLY A 117 13.87 1.92 13.73
C GLY A 117 12.35 2.13 13.64
N ALA A 118 11.74 1.83 12.49
CA ALA A 118 10.30 1.84 12.34
C ALA A 118 9.68 0.50 12.78
N HIS A 119 8.51 0.56 13.42
CA HIS A 119 7.81 -0.62 13.92
C HIS A 119 6.33 -0.59 13.54
N PRO A 120 5.69 -1.73 13.22
CA PRO A 120 4.25 -1.76 13.00
C PRO A 120 3.49 -1.14 14.18
N PHE A 121 2.63 -0.18 13.90
CA PHE A 121 1.93 0.61 14.91
C PHE A 121 1.09 -0.26 15.84
N LYS A 122 0.54 -1.37 15.31
CA LYS A 122 -0.11 -2.43 16.08
C LYS A 122 0.70 -2.96 17.26
N PHE A 123 2.01 -3.10 17.10
CA PHE A 123 2.88 -3.55 18.19
C PHE A 123 3.16 -2.43 19.18
N VAL A 124 3.45 -1.24 18.67
CA VAL A 124 3.76 -0.07 19.51
C VAL A 124 2.58 0.28 20.42
N ARG A 125 1.35 0.31 19.91
CA ARG A 125 0.16 0.66 20.72
C ARG A 125 -0.19 -0.37 21.80
N ARG A 126 0.39 -1.57 21.75
CA ARG A 126 0.19 -2.63 22.76
C ARG A 126 1.23 -2.57 23.87
N LEU A 127 2.25 -1.73 23.74
CA LEU A 127 3.23 -1.51 24.80
C LEU A 127 2.58 -0.79 25.98
N ALA A 128 2.91 -1.20 27.20
CA ALA A 128 2.38 -0.57 28.41
C ALA A 128 2.74 0.92 28.53
N THR A 129 3.81 1.35 27.84
CA THR A 129 4.25 2.74 27.78
C THR A 129 3.47 3.59 26.78
N PHE A 130 2.70 2.98 25.87
CA PHE A 130 1.93 3.71 24.87
C PHE A 130 0.58 4.11 25.44
N SER A 131 0.39 5.41 25.60
CA SER A 131 -0.79 5.97 26.26
C SER A 131 -1.99 6.11 25.31
N GLU A 132 -3.20 6.10 25.87
CA GLU A 132 -4.42 6.45 25.12
C GLU A 132 -4.32 7.85 24.48
N ARG A 133 -3.62 8.78 25.13
CA ARG A 133 -3.34 10.11 24.58
C ARG A 133 -2.54 10.03 23.27
N GLN A 134 -1.56 9.15 23.17
CA GLN A 134 -0.79 8.95 21.94
C GLN A 134 -1.64 8.30 20.85
N SER A 135 -2.47 7.31 21.18
CA SER A 135 -3.45 6.76 20.22
C SER A 135 -4.36 7.85 19.66
N ARG A 136 -4.94 8.69 20.52
CA ARG A 136 -5.79 9.81 20.10
C ARG A 136 -5.05 10.82 19.24
N ALA A 137 -3.78 11.09 19.56
CA ALA A 137 -2.94 11.99 18.76
C ALA A 137 -2.68 11.42 17.35
N PHE A 138 -2.38 10.12 17.25
CA PHE A 138 -2.24 9.44 15.96
C PHE A 138 -3.53 9.51 15.13
N PHE A 139 -4.66 9.06 15.68
CA PHE A 139 -5.92 9.02 14.93
C PHE A 139 -6.46 10.42 14.58
N GLY A 140 -6.13 11.44 15.38
CA GLY A 140 -6.46 12.84 15.09
C GLY A 140 -5.43 13.58 14.20
N SER A 141 -4.37 12.92 13.76
CA SER A 141 -3.30 13.55 12.98
C SER A 141 -3.71 13.81 11.52
N THR A 142 -3.06 14.79 10.90
CA THR A 142 -3.21 15.05 9.45
C THR A 142 -2.80 13.85 8.60
N PHE A 143 -1.80 13.07 9.05
CA PHE A 143 -1.39 11.83 8.39
C PHE A 143 -2.56 10.84 8.28
N CYS A 144 -3.21 10.54 9.42
CA CYS A 144 -4.31 9.58 9.50
C CYS A 144 -5.52 10.03 8.66
N ILE A 145 -5.87 11.32 8.75
CA ILE A 145 -6.99 11.92 8.00
C ILE A 145 -6.76 11.79 6.49
N ARG A 146 -5.57 12.18 6.01
CA ARG A 146 -5.27 12.14 4.57
C ARG A 146 -5.15 10.71 4.06
N LEU A 147 -4.54 9.81 4.85
CA LEU A 147 -4.43 8.40 4.50
C LEU A 147 -5.82 7.76 4.36
N ALA A 148 -6.74 8.05 5.29
CA ALA A 148 -8.13 7.57 5.19
C ALA A 148 -8.82 8.09 3.92
N ALA A 149 -8.59 9.35 3.53
CA ALA A 149 -9.13 9.89 2.28
C ALA A 149 -8.56 9.19 1.04
N VAL A 150 -7.27 8.85 1.03
CA VAL A 150 -6.65 8.07 -0.04
C VAL A 150 -7.24 6.66 -0.09
N ASP A 151 -7.35 5.97 1.06
CA ASP A 151 -7.88 4.61 1.15
C ASP A 151 -9.34 4.52 0.66
N TYR A 152 -10.12 5.61 0.80
CA TYR A 152 -11.45 5.70 0.19
C TYR A 152 -11.41 5.73 -1.34
N VAL A 153 -10.55 6.58 -1.92
CA VAL A 153 -10.41 6.72 -3.37
C VAL A 153 -9.88 5.42 -4.00
N THR A 154 -8.91 4.80 -3.35
CA THR A 154 -8.31 3.54 -3.81
C THR A 154 -9.17 2.32 -3.49
N GLY A 155 -10.14 2.44 -2.58
CA GLY A 155 -10.90 1.31 -2.07
C GLY A 155 -10.03 0.31 -1.30
N ASN A 156 -9.03 0.79 -0.55
CA ASN A 156 -8.20 -0.09 0.27
C ASN A 156 -8.97 -0.58 1.49
N SER A 157 -9.38 -1.84 1.46
CA SER A 157 -10.23 -2.47 2.48
C SER A 157 -9.46 -3.02 3.69
N ASP A 158 -8.13 -3.02 3.67
CA ASP A 158 -7.30 -3.61 4.75
C ASP A 158 -6.39 -2.57 5.42
N ARG A 159 -6.74 -1.27 5.46
CA ARG A 159 -5.99 -0.31 6.29
C ARG A 159 -6.25 -0.53 7.77
N ASN A 160 -5.59 -1.51 8.36
CA ASN A 160 -5.51 -1.71 9.80
C ASN A 160 -4.21 -1.09 10.36
N ASP A 161 -4.11 -0.95 11.68
CA ASP A 161 -2.92 -0.41 12.35
C ASP A 161 -1.65 -1.27 12.27
N GLY A 162 -1.73 -2.48 11.72
CA GLY A 162 -0.55 -3.25 11.29
C GLY A 162 0.07 -2.69 10.01
N ASN A 163 -0.74 -2.02 9.17
CA ASN A 163 -0.36 -1.48 7.86
C ASN A 163 0.06 0.00 7.95
N VAL A 164 0.61 0.38 9.11
CA VAL A 164 1.25 1.67 9.39
C VAL A 164 2.50 1.40 10.21
N LEU A 165 3.62 1.99 9.83
CA LEU A 165 4.83 2.01 10.65
C LEU A 165 4.85 3.27 11.51
N TYR A 166 5.21 3.07 12.77
CA TYR A 166 5.54 4.11 13.74
C TYR A 166 7.05 4.30 13.76
N VAL A 167 7.50 5.53 13.53
CA VAL A 167 8.91 5.93 13.68
C VAL A 167 9.07 6.67 15.01
N ASP A 168 8.25 7.71 15.22
CA ASP A 168 8.13 8.44 16.47
C ASP A 168 6.75 9.11 16.59
N ASP A 169 6.50 9.89 17.65
CA ASP A 169 5.20 10.50 17.94
C ASP A 169 4.66 11.42 16.82
N LEU A 170 5.52 11.92 15.93
CA LEU A 170 5.17 12.82 14.83
C LEU A 170 5.35 12.19 13.45
N HIS A 171 6.03 11.04 13.35
CA HIS A 171 6.39 10.42 12.09
C HIS A 171 5.81 9.00 11.96
N TYR A 172 4.98 8.83 10.94
CA TYR A 172 4.30 7.60 10.59
C TYR A 172 4.46 7.33 9.09
N LEU A 173 4.51 6.07 8.70
CA LEU A 173 4.61 5.67 7.30
C LEU A 173 3.48 4.71 6.94
N ALA A 174 2.79 4.96 5.82
CA ALA A 174 1.84 4.02 5.26
C ALA A 174 2.59 2.88 4.55
N ILE A 175 2.22 1.63 4.82
CA ILE A 175 2.76 0.45 4.16
C ILE A 175 1.61 -0.49 3.77
N ASP A 176 1.87 -1.49 2.94
CA ASP A 176 0.89 -2.52 2.61
C ASP A 176 -0.40 -1.97 1.96
N GLN A 177 -0.30 -1.72 0.66
CA GLN A 177 -1.41 -1.30 -0.18
C GLN A 177 -2.01 -2.47 -0.96
N GLY A 178 -1.67 -3.72 -0.60
CA GLY A 178 -2.02 -4.93 -1.34
C GLY A 178 -3.52 -5.20 -1.48
N CYS A 179 -4.38 -4.54 -0.69
CA CYS A 179 -5.84 -4.61 -0.78
C CYS A 179 -6.50 -3.38 -1.41
N THR A 180 -5.72 -2.52 -2.08
CA THR A 180 -6.26 -1.50 -3.01
C THR A 180 -7.23 -2.16 -4.00
N GLY A 181 -8.37 -1.53 -4.25
CA GLY A 181 -9.42 -2.08 -5.09
C GLY A 181 -10.34 -3.10 -4.39
N GLY A 182 -10.16 -3.35 -3.09
CA GLY A 182 -11.02 -4.22 -2.28
C GLY A 182 -10.55 -5.67 -2.15
N GLY A 183 -9.41 -6.04 -2.74
CA GLY A 183 -8.86 -7.39 -2.60
C GLY A 183 -7.77 -7.75 -3.63
N PRO A 184 -7.39 -9.03 -3.77
CA PRO A 184 -6.35 -9.45 -4.72
C PRO A 184 -6.86 -9.71 -6.15
N TYR A 185 -8.18 -9.81 -6.38
CA TYR A 185 -8.77 -10.21 -7.67
C TYR A 185 -9.92 -9.30 -8.14
N TRP A 186 -9.94 -8.04 -7.71
CA TRP A 186 -11.11 -7.17 -7.88
C TRP A 186 -11.44 -6.80 -9.34
N HIS A 187 -10.46 -6.82 -10.24
CA HIS A 187 -10.68 -6.63 -11.68
C HIS A 187 -11.64 -7.69 -12.29
N LEU A 188 -11.82 -8.83 -11.62
CA LEU A 188 -12.72 -9.91 -12.03
C LEU A 188 -14.13 -9.83 -11.41
N HIS A 189 -14.31 -9.06 -10.33
CA HIS A 189 -15.50 -9.10 -9.48
C HIS A 189 -16.13 -7.71 -9.24
N TRP A 190 -16.00 -6.82 -10.21
CA TRP A 190 -16.62 -5.50 -10.21
C TRP A 190 -18.13 -5.56 -9.91
N PRO A 191 -18.70 -4.66 -9.06
CA PRO A 191 -18.07 -3.73 -8.12
C PRO A 191 -18.12 -4.19 -6.65
N ASP A 192 -17.02 -3.99 -5.89
CA ASP A 192 -17.09 -3.95 -4.42
C ASP A 192 -17.64 -2.60 -3.97
N LYS A 193 -18.96 -2.55 -3.77
CA LYS A 193 -19.66 -1.34 -3.34
C LYS A 193 -19.38 -0.94 -1.89
N LEU A 194 -18.69 -1.77 -1.10
CA LEU A 194 -18.67 -1.64 0.37
C LEU A 194 -17.28 -1.81 1.00
N ALA A 195 -16.18 -1.64 0.25
CA ALA A 195 -14.83 -1.67 0.80
C ALA A 195 -14.75 -0.82 2.09
N PRO A 196 -14.60 -1.44 3.27
CA PRO A 196 -14.66 -0.73 4.53
C PRO A 196 -13.42 0.13 4.70
N ASN A 197 -13.60 1.36 5.21
CA ASN A 197 -12.45 2.16 5.63
C ASN A 197 -12.06 1.77 7.07
N CYS A 198 -11.23 0.75 7.19
CA CYS A 198 -10.79 0.21 8.47
C CYS A 198 -10.13 1.28 9.38
N LEU A 199 -9.44 2.27 8.79
CA LEU A 199 -8.80 3.34 9.55
C LEU A 199 -9.83 4.29 10.19
N LEU A 200 -10.90 4.61 9.47
CA LEU A 200 -12.02 5.40 10.00
C LEU A 200 -12.71 4.66 11.15
N GLU A 201 -12.96 3.36 11.02
CA GLU A 201 -13.59 2.59 12.11
C GLU A 201 -12.70 2.58 13.36
N LEU A 202 -11.39 2.36 13.21
CA LEU A 202 -10.44 2.47 14.32
C LEU A 202 -10.42 3.89 14.92
N ALA A 203 -10.51 4.94 14.09
CA ALA A 203 -10.57 6.31 14.56
C ALA A 203 -11.85 6.58 15.39
N ARG A 204 -13.00 6.00 15.01
CA ARG A 204 -14.27 6.12 15.75
C ARG A 204 -14.22 5.48 17.14
N GLU A 205 -13.48 4.37 17.27
CA GLU A 205 -13.28 3.72 18.58
C GLU A 205 -12.40 4.54 19.52
N MET A 206 -11.51 5.38 18.97
CA MET A 206 -10.45 6.06 19.73
C MET A 206 -10.76 7.53 19.99
N LEU A 207 -11.53 8.18 19.12
CA LEU A 207 -11.86 9.60 19.19
C LEU A 207 -13.22 9.82 19.87
N THR A 208 -13.40 10.99 20.48
CA THR A 208 -14.75 11.43 20.92
C THR A 208 -15.65 11.64 19.70
N SER A 209 -16.98 11.59 19.88
CA SER A 209 -17.92 11.78 18.77
C SER A 209 -17.71 13.09 18.01
N SER A 210 -17.37 14.18 18.71
CA SER A 210 -17.01 15.46 18.08
C SER A 210 -15.76 15.37 17.21
N ARG A 211 -14.69 14.74 17.71
CA ARG A 211 -13.43 14.57 17.00
C ARG A 211 -13.54 13.60 15.83
N ALA A 212 -14.35 12.55 15.95
CA ALA A 212 -14.66 11.65 14.85
C ALA A 212 -15.46 12.39 13.75
N ALA A 213 -16.39 13.28 14.11
CA ALA A 213 -17.10 14.10 13.13
C ALA A 213 -16.18 15.10 12.41
N ASP A 214 -15.23 15.71 13.13
CA ASP A 214 -14.19 16.55 12.53
C ASP A 214 -13.32 15.74 11.56
N PHE A 215 -12.87 14.56 11.98
CA PHE A 215 -12.09 13.64 11.13
C PHE A 215 -12.80 13.33 9.82
N ILE A 216 -14.08 12.95 9.87
CA ILE A 216 -14.87 12.65 8.67
C ILE A 216 -14.98 13.89 7.78
N THR A 217 -15.27 15.05 8.37
CA THR A 217 -15.36 16.31 7.61
C THR A 217 -14.05 16.62 6.88
N HIS A 218 -12.92 16.46 7.56
CA HIS A 218 -11.62 16.69 6.94
C HIS A 218 -11.27 15.64 5.88
N ALA A 219 -11.57 14.37 6.10
CA ALA A 219 -11.38 13.32 5.10
C ALA A 219 -12.22 13.59 3.83
N VAL A 220 -13.44 14.12 3.99
CA VAL A 220 -14.31 14.54 2.86
C VAL A 220 -13.72 15.72 2.10
N ILE A 221 -13.14 16.71 2.79
CA ILE A 221 -12.49 17.85 2.13
C ILE A 221 -11.22 17.40 1.40
N GLU A 222 -10.40 16.57 2.05
CA GLU A 222 -9.19 15.97 1.46
C GLU A 222 -9.54 15.05 0.28
N HIS A 223 -10.70 14.40 0.29
CA HIS A 223 -11.21 13.65 -0.85
C HIS A 223 -11.42 14.53 -2.09
N ALA A 224 -11.99 15.73 -1.95
CA ALA A 224 -12.21 16.62 -3.09
C ALA A 224 -10.88 17.04 -3.76
N GLY A 225 -9.86 17.37 -2.95
CA GLY A 225 -8.50 17.58 -3.45
C GLY A 225 -7.91 16.31 -4.05
N SER A 226 -8.21 15.18 -3.43
CA SER A 226 -7.74 13.87 -3.87
C SER A 226 -8.31 13.46 -5.23
N ASN A 227 -9.57 13.76 -5.52
CA ASN A 227 -10.15 13.50 -6.82
C ASN A 227 -9.52 14.39 -7.90
N ALA A 228 -9.26 15.67 -7.61
CA ALA A 228 -8.67 16.60 -8.58
C ALA A 228 -7.26 16.16 -9.06
N ASP A 229 -6.45 15.63 -8.15
CA ASP A 229 -5.12 15.11 -8.48
C ASP A 229 -5.17 13.67 -9.01
N TRP A 230 -6.32 12.99 -8.96
CA TRP A 230 -6.45 11.58 -9.34
C TRP A 230 -6.18 11.34 -10.81
N LEU A 231 -6.55 12.29 -11.69
CA LEU A 231 -6.25 12.21 -13.12
C LEU A 231 -4.74 12.11 -13.39
N LYS A 232 -3.90 12.75 -12.56
CA LYS A 232 -2.42 12.63 -12.69
C LYS A 232 -1.96 11.25 -12.26
N THR A 233 -2.52 10.71 -11.18
CA THR A 233 -2.27 9.33 -10.73
C THR A 233 -2.67 8.33 -11.81
N LEU A 234 -3.88 8.46 -12.39
CA LEU A 234 -4.35 7.59 -13.48
C LEU A 234 -3.44 7.68 -14.71
N ALA A 235 -3.02 8.89 -15.11
CA ALA A 235 -2.12 9.06 -16.24
C ALA A 235 -0.75 8.37 -16.00
N TYR A 236 -0.23 8.43 -14.78
CA TYR A 236 0.99 7.71 -14.40
C TYR A 236 0.77 6.19 -14.43
N LEU A 237 -0.33 5.70 -13.85
CA LEU A 237 -0.67 4.28 -13.82
C LEU A 237 -0.88 3.71 -15.24
N ALA A 238 -1.52 4.47 -16.13
CA ALA A 238 -1.72 4.07 -17.53
C ALA A 238 -0.40 3.90 -18.30
N GLN A 239 0.67 4.58 -17.89
CA GLN A 239 2.01 4.42 -18.48
C GLN A 239 2.78 3.25 -17.87
N PHE A 240 2.51 2.93 -16.61
CA PHE A 240 3.30 2.00 -15.81
C PHE A 240 2.74 0.57 -15.75
N LEU A 241 1.42 0.42 -15.65
CA LEU A 241 0.76 -0.89 -15.56
C LEU A 241 0.91 -1.75 -16.83
N PRO A 242 0.98 -1.20 -18.07
CA PRO A 242 1.30 -2.00 -19.24
C PRO A 242 2.62 -2.75 -19.07
N GLY A 243 2.57 -4.08 -19.16
CA GLY A 243 3.72 -4.97 -18.93
C GLY A 243 3.70 -5.69 -17.57
N LEU A 244 2.91 -5.20 -16.61
CA LEU A 244 2.54 -5.94 -15.40
C LEU A 244 1.21 -6.65 -15.56
N LEU A 245 0.31 -6.02 -16.32
CA LEU A 245 -1.05 -6.47 -16.57
C LEU A 245 -1.37 -6.35 -18.07
N ASP A 246 -2.33 -7.14 -18.53
CA ASP A 246 -2.86 -7.01 -19.88
C ASP A 246 -3.73 -5.75 -20.05
N GLU A 247 -4.01 -5.40 -21.30
CA GLU A 247 -4.75 -4.18 -21.64
C GLU A 247 -6.16 -4.14 -21.03
N GLU A 248 -6.86 -5.28 -20.97
CA GLU A 248 -8.20 -5.38 -20.41
C GLU A 248 -8.19 -5.10 -18.90
N ALA A 249 -7.26 -5.73 -18.17
CA ALA A 249 -7.04 -5.51 -16.75
C ALA A 249 -6.64 -4.06 -16.45
N VAL A 250 -5.76 -3.45 -17.27
CA VAL A 250 -5.39 -2.03 -17.12
C VAL A 250 -6.62 -1.13 -17.29
N HIS A 251 -7.44 -1.34 -18.33
CA HIS A 251 -8.66 -0.55 -18.52
C HIS A 251 -9.65 -0.72 -17.37
N ALA A 252 -9.89 -1.96 -16.92
CA ALA A 252 -10.76 -2.24 -15.78
C ALA A 252 -10.27 -1.55 -14.50
N ILE A 253 -8.94 -1.51 -14.29
CA ILE A 253 -8.34 -0.82 -13.14
C ILE A 253 -8.58 0.68 -13.22
N LEU A 254 -8.30 1.30 -14.37
CA LEU A 254 -8.45 2.74 -14.52
C LEU A 254 -9.93 3.17 -14.39
N ASP A 255 -10.86 2.39 -14.95
CA ASP A 255 -12.30 2.63 -14.85
C ASP A 255 -12.82 2.49 -13.40
N TYR A 256 -12.41 1.42 -12.72
CA TYR A 256 -12.69 1.21 -11.29
C TYR A 256 -12.26 2.43 -10.46
N MET A 257 -11.00 2.83 -10.65
CA MET A 257 -10.36 3.88 -9.87
C MET A 257 -10.98 5.25 -10.17
N SER A 258 -11.34 5.50 -11.43
CA SER A 258 -12.07 6.72 -11.83
C SER A 258 -13.45 6.77 -11.18
N THR A 259 -14.17 5.65 -11.15
CA THR A 259 -15.52 5.58 -10.57
C THR A 259 -15.49 5.76 -9.05
N ARG A 260 -14.50 5.20 -8.34
CA ARG A 260 -14.38 5.40 -6.88
C ARG A 260 -14.03 6.83 -6.50
N ALA A 261 -13.22 7.51 -7.32
CA ALA A 261 -12.90 8.92 -7.11
C ALA A 261 -14.11 9.84 -7.36
N ASP A 262 -15.18 9.35 -8.02
CA ASP A 262 -16.42 10.09 -8.15
C ASP A 262 -17.12 10.29 -6.79
N GLY A 263 -17.60 11.50 -6.56
CA GLY A 263 -18.10 11.96 -5.27
C GLY A 263 -19.29 11.17 -4.73
N ASN A 264 -20.07 10.52 -5.59
CA ASN A 264 -21.22 9.71 -5.19
C ASN A 264 -20.80 8.41 -4.49
N ALA A 265 -19.82 7.67 -5.04
CA ALA A 265 -19.31 6.44 -4.44
C ALA A 265 -18.61 6.73 -3.10
N PHE A 266 -17.91 7.87 -3.02
CA PHE A 266 -17.32 8.35 -1.78
C PHE A 266 -18.37 8.70 -0.71
N ALA A 267 -19.44 9.41 -1.06
CA ALA A 267 -20.50 9.76 -0.13
C ALA A 267 -21.19 8.53 0.47
N GLU A 268 -21.49 7.53 -0.36
CA GLU A 268 -22.06 6.24 0.07
C GLU A 268 -21.14 5.51 1.06
N SER A 269 -19.84 5.43 0.75
CA SER A 269 -18.85 4.75 1.61
C SER A 269 -18.56 5.48 2.94
N CYS A 270 -18.84 6.78 3.02
CA CYS A 270 -18.80 7.54 4.27
C CYS A 270 -20.07 7.35 5.14
N GLY A 271 -21.06 6.59 4.66
CA GLY A 271 -22.36 6.44 5.33
C GLY A 271 -23.20 7.73 5.30
N ARG A 272 -22.87 8.68 4.40
CA ARG A 272 -23.72 9.84 4.13
C ARG A 272 -24.74 9.44 3.07
N LEU A 273 -25.92 9.03 3.51
CA LEU A 273 -27.12 9.14 2.68
C LEU A 273 -27.27 10.62 2.27
N MET A 274 -27.30 10.89 0.97
CA MET A 274 -27.87 12.14 0.46
C MET A 274 -29.36 12.20 0.78
#